data_AF-A0A7V2CLG1-F1
#
_entry.id   AF-A0A7V2CLG1-F1
#
_cell.length_a   1.000
_cell.length_b   1.000
_cell.length_c   1.000
_cell.angle_alpha   90.00
_cell.angle_beta   90.00
_cell.angle_gamma   90.00
#
_symmetry.space_group_name_H-M   'P 1'
#
loop_
_entity.id
_entity.type
_entity.pdbx_description
1 polymer ?
#
loop_
_entity_poly.entity_id
_entity_poly.type
_entity_poly.pdbx_seq_one_letter_code
_entity_poly.pdbx_strand_id
1 'polypeptide(L)'
;MTTGRLNLPQRLCAALALAWIVPGIAVTVSATGLSLGNRDQTFVIAFTGTSLLLGASFWLWWRLIQWTFSRVLGSAATTAAVLAHLFLWQPLWNAGCVTVDVLRMGQCGVATGVWVGVTAYVWWGLIEAGSQWRKSSMSANAVRIVWGLALVPFVPGLWTIVMLALEQFVWRVDWVNGMIAHALCASLIVGWWLFVWRPAARRTAEVWQRTLAWSAGYVAIVTLCPLLLLLNDPDWMVALWVCVPLMLTGLWLVLTAWMWRIGETPLTPVSADVQETLKCLSCGYSLIGLHEARCPDCGRQSTLDELFGELLAAAREV
;
A
#
# COMPACT_ATOMS: atom_id res chain seq x y z
N MET A 1 1.13 -13.35 29.13
CA MET A 1 0.91 -12.68 27.83
C MET A 1 1.99 -11.62 27.65
N THR A 2 3.10 -11.96 27.01
CA THR A 2 4.09 -10.97 26.60
C THR A 2 3.46 -10.11 25.51
N THR A 3 3.46 -8.79 25.70
CA THR A 3 3.02 -7.83 24.68
C THR A 3 4.03 -7.87 23.54
N GLY A 4 3.85 -8.84 22.64
CA GLY A 4 4.69 -9.04 21.47
C GLY A 4 4.72 -7.76 20.66
N ARG A 5 5.87 -7.08 20.65
CA ARG A 5 6.07 -5.90 19.81
C ARG A 5 5.76 -6.32 18.37
N LEU A 6 4.79 -5.64 17.76
CA LEU A 6 4.48 -5.83 16.34
C LEU A 6 5.77 -5.69 15.53
N ASN A 7 6.03 -6.65 14.66
CA ASN A 7 7.16 -6.61 13.72
C ASN A 7 7.02 -5.36 12.84
N LEU A 8 8.14 -4.79 12.37
CA LEU A 8 8.17 -3.60 11.51
C LEU A 8 7.14 -3.65 10.35
N PRO A 9 6.97 -4.78 9.61
CA PRO A 9 5.96 -4.86 8.56
C PRO A 9 4.53 -4.70 9.05
N GLN A 10 4.22 -5.15 10.28
CA GLN A 10 2.88 -5.07 10.85
C GLN A 10 2.50 -3.65 11.25
N ARG A 11 3.46 -2.91 11.84
CA ARG A 11 3.29 -1.48 12.13
C ARG A 11 3.03 -0.71 10.84
N LEU A 12 3.69 -1.11 9.76
CA LEU A 12 3.57 -0.47 8.45
C LEU A 12 2.24 -0.81 7.75
N CYS A 13 1.78 -2.07 7.77
CA CYS A 13 0.46 -2.43 7.27
C CYS A 13 -0.66 -1.75 8.07
N ALA A 14 -0.52 -1.64 9.40
CA ALA A 14 -1.47 -0.92 10.23
C ALA A 14 -1.46 0.59 9.94
N ALA A 15 -0.28 1.19 9.75
CA ALA A 15 -0.16 2.58 9.33
C ALA A 15 -0.78 2.83 7.94
N LEU A 16 -0.58 1.90 6.99
CA LEU A 16 -1.24 1.91 5.68
C LEU A 16 -2.77 1.83 5.82
N ALA A 17 -3.28 0.91 6.63
CA ALA A 17 -4.72 0.77 6.85
C ALA A 17 -5.31 2.04 7.48
N LEU A 18 -4.63 2.65 8.45
CA LEU A 18 -5.01 3.95 9.01
C LEU A 18 -4.96 5.06 7.96
N ALA A 19 -3.96 5.04 7.07
CA ALA A 19 -3.87 5.97 5.94
C ALA A 19 -4.97 5.78 4.90
N TRP A 20 -5.69 4.65 4.88
CA TRP A 20 -6.92 4.47 4.08
C TRP A 20 -8.17 4.94 4.83
N ILE A 21 -8.25 4.64 6.12
CA ILE A 21 -9.40 4.96 6.96
C ILE A 21 -9.53 6.48 7.16
N VAL A 22 -8.43 7.18 7.45
CA VAL A 22 -8.48 8.62 7.78
C VAL A 22 -8.90 9.48 6.58
N PRO A 23 -8.33 9.33 5.36
CA PRO A 23 -8.83 10.02 4.18
C PRO A 23 -10.23 9.57 3.79
N GLY A 24 -10.58 8.28 3.98
CA GLY A 24 -11.94 7.79 3.78
C GLY A 24 -12.94 8.56 4.63
N ILE A 25 -12.68 8.68 5.94
CA ILE A 25 -13.50 9.47 6.87
C ILE A 25 -13.50 10.95 6.49
N ALA A 26 -12.36 11.52 6.13
CA ALA A 26 -12.27 12.92 5.72
C ALA A 26 -13.11 13.20 4.46
N VAL A 27 -13.07 12.30 3.47
CA VAL A 27 -13.93 12.34 2.28
C VAL A 27 -15.39 12.15 2.67
N THR A 28 -15.73 11.26 3.61
CA THR A 28 -17.10 11.10 4.12
C THR A 28 -17.63 12.42 4.68
N VAL A 29 -16.89 13.02 5.62
CA VAL A 29 -17.25 14.28 6.29
C VAL A 29 -17.34 15.42 5.27
N SER A 30 -16.49 15.39 4.25
CA SER A 30 -16.49 16.36 3.16
C SER A 30 -17.68 16.20 2.23
N ALA A 31 -18.05 14.97 1.88
CA ALA A 31 -19.20 14.68 1.02
C ALA A 31 -20.52 15.05 1.71
N THR A 32 -20.65 14.81 3.01
CA THR A 32 -21.77 15.33 3.80
C THR A 32 -21.74 16.85 3.98
N GLY A 33 -20.57 17.49 3.91
CA GLY A 33 -20.46 18.95 3.84
C GLY A 33 -20.90 19.53 2.50
N LEU A 34 -20.57 18.85 1.39
CA LEU A 34 -20.91 19.27 0.03
C LEU A 34 -22.42 19.28 -0.26
N SER A 35 -23.20 18.45 0.43
CA SER A 35 -24.67 18.51 0.35
C SER A 35 -25.25 19.84 0.87
N LEU A 36 -24.44 20.67 1.55
CA LEU A 36 -24.81 22.01 2.02
C LEU A 36 -24.60 23.12 0.97
N GLY A 37 -24.19 22.78 -0.27
CA GLY A 37 -24.35 23.64 -1.45
C GLY A 37 -23.32 24.75 -1.67
N ASN A 38 -22.17 24.73 -0.99
CA ASN A 38 -21.16 25.79 -1.12
C ASN A 38 -19.97 25.36 -2.02
N ARG A 39 -19.91 25.88 -3.26
CA ARG A 39 -18.87 25.53 -4.27
C ARG A 39 -17.44 25.78 -3.80
N ASP A 40 -17.22 26.81 -2.98
CA ASP A 40 -15.88 27.14 -2.48
C ASP A 40 -15.33 26.03 -1.58
N GLN A 41 -16.20 25.20 -0.99
CA GLN A 41 -15.78 24.11 -0.11
C GLN A 41 -15.14 22.96 -0.89
N THR A 42 -15.59 22.61 -2.10
CA THR A 42 -15.01 21.49 -2.88
C THR A 42 -13.54 21.74 -3.19
N PHE A 43 -13.23 22.96 -3.65
CA PHE A 43 -11.84 23.35 -3.94
C PHE A 43 -10.98 23.33 -2.69
N VAL A 44 -11.45 23.95 -1.59
CA VAL A 44 -10.71 23.99 -0.32
C VAL A 44 -10.45 22.58 0.21
N ILE A 45 -11.43 21.67 0.13
CA ILE A 45 -11.30 20.28 0.57
C ILE A 45 -10.28 19.54 -0.29
N ALA A 46 -10.41 19.60 -1.61
CA ALA A 46 -9.49 18.91 -2.52
C ALA A 46 -8.06 19.43 -2.38
N PHE A 47 -7.90 20.75 -2.28
CA PHE A 47 -6.61 21.39 -2.05
C PHE A 47 -6.00 21.01 -0.70
N THR A 48 -6.77 21.08 0.38
CA THR A 48 -6.31 20.77 1.73
C THR A 48 -5.97 19.29 1.86
N GLY A 49 -6.84 18.40 1.40
CA GLY A 49 -6.63 16.95 1.43
C GLY A 49 -5.41 16.54 0.62
N THR A 50 -5.24 17.09 -0.59
CA THR A 50 -4.07 16.84 -1.42
C THR A 50 -2.80 17.38 -0.74
N SER A 51 -2.82 18.60 -0.23
CA SER A 51 -1.67 19.21 0.46
C SER A 51 -1.24 18.41 1.70
N LEU A 52 -2.20 17.93 2.50
CA LEU A 52 -1.93 17.08 3.65
C LEU A 52 -1.32 15.74 3.24
N LEU A 53 -1.85 15.10 2.20
CA LEU A 53 -1.31 13.83 1.68
C LEU A 53 0.09 14.00 1.10
N LEU A 54 0.33 15.07 0.33
CA LEU A 54 1.65 15.42 -0.21
C LEU A 54 2.64 15.69 0.94
N GLY A 55 2.24 16.50 1.93
CA GLY A 55 3.07 16.84 3.08
C GLY A 55 3.39 15.63 3.97
N ALA A 56 2.39 14.78 4.26
CA ALA A 56 2.59 13.55 5.03
C ALA A 56 3.48 12.55 4.28
N SER A 57 3.27 12.38 2.97
CA SER A 57 4.11 11.54 2.12
C SER A 57 5.54 12.07 2.11
N PHE A 58 5.73 13.36 1.84
CA PHE A 58 7.05 14.00 1.85
C PHE A 58 7.76 13.87 3.20
N TRP A 59 7.05 14.09 4.32
CA TRP A 59 7.62 13.92 5.66
C TRP A 59 8.04 12.48 5.94
N LEU A 60 7.20 11.50 5.57
CA LEU A 60 7.52 10.08 5.73
C LEU A 60 8.76 9.73 4.91
N TRP A 61 8.81 10.18 3.66
CA TRP A 61 9.92 9.96 2.75
C TRP A 61 11.20 10.64 3.21
N TRP A 62 11.09 11.84 3.80
CA TRP A 62 12.21 12.56 4.37
C TRP A 62 12.97 11.73 5.40
N ARG A 63 12.25 10.88 6.14
CA ARG A 63 12.82 9.99 7.16
C ARG A 63 13.32 8.66 6.61
N LEU A 64 12.76 8.18 5.50
CA LEU A 64 13.03 6.83 4.98
C LEU A 64 14.08 6.80 3.87
N ILE A 65 14.33 7.94 3.21
CA ILE A 65 15.13 8.01 1.98
C ILE A 65 16.35 8.89 2.19
N GLN A 66 17.49 8.43 1.69
CA GLN A 66 18.66 9.28 1.51
C GLN A 66 18.46 10.17 0.29
N TRP A 67 18.40 11.48 0.52
CA TRP A 67 18.18 12.45 -0.54
C TRP A 67 19.46 12.67 -1.35
N THR A 68 19.39 12.35 -2.63
CA THR A 68 20.38 12.75 -3.62
C THR A 68 19.83 13.92 -4.43
N PHE A 69 20.71 14.70 -5.06
CA PHE A 69 20.29 15.82 -5.91
C PHE A 69 19.29 15.40 -6.99
N SER A 70 19.51 14.25 -7.65
CA SER A 70 18.59 13.71 -8.66
C SER A 70 17.20 13.37 -8.09
N ARG A 71 17.13 12.82 -6.88
CA ARG A 71 15.86 12.52 -6.21
C ARG A 71 15.11 13.78 -5.82
N VAL A 72 15.82 14.79 -5.31
CA VAL A 72 15.25 16.10 -4.99
C VAL A 72 14.66 16.73 -6.26
N LEU A 73 15.43 16.79 -7.35
CA LEU A 73 14.98 17.39 -8.61
C LEU A 73 13.80 16.63 -9.21
N GLY A 74 13.85 15.29 -9.20
CA GLY A 74 12.76 14.45 -9.71
C GLY A 74 11.47 14.62 -8.89
N SER A 75 11.57 14.62 -7.56
CA SER A 75 10.42 14.89 -6.67
C SER A 75 9.89 16.31 -6.82
N ALA A 76 10.75 17.31 -7.01
CA ALA A 76 10.32 18.68 -7.25
C ALA A 76 9.56 18.79 -8.58
N ALA A 77 10.06 18.15 -9.65
CA ALA A 77 9.41 18.14 -10.96
C ALA A 77 8.04 17.44 -10.92
N THR A 78 7.94 16.27 -10.28
CA THR A 78 6.65 15.57 -10.14
C THR A 78 5.68 16.38 -9.29
N THR A 79 6.15 17.00 -8.20
CA THR A 79 5.31 17.84 -7.34
C THR A 79 4.81 19.09 -8.08
N ALA A 80 5.68 19.75 -8.83
CA ALA A 80 5.31 20.89 -9.66
C ALA A 80 4.24 20.53 -10.70
N ALA A 81 4.30 19.34 -11.30
CA ALA A 81 3.27 18.87 -12.23
C ALA A 81 1.90 18.69 -11.55
N VAL A 82 1.84 18.11 -10.34
CA VAL A 82 0.58 17.99 -9.59
C VAL A 82 0.07 19.35 -9.14
N LEU A 83 0.94 20.22 -8.62
CA LEU A 83 0.57 21.57 -8.22
C LEU A 83 0.06 22.37 -9.42
N ALA A 84 0.69 22.27 -10.59
CA ALA A 84 0.22 22.92 -11.81
C ALA A 84 -1.19 22.46 -12.17
N HIS A 85 -1.49 21.16 -12.06
CA HIS A 85 -2.84 20.65 -12.25
C HIS A 85 -3.85 21.22 -11.23
N LEU A 86 -3.47 21.28 -9.94
CA LEU A 86 -4.28 21.89 -8.88
C LEU A 86 -4.54 23.39 -9.12
N PHE A 87 -3.55 24.13 -9.61
CA PHE A 87 -3.68 25.57 -9.88
C PHE A 87 -4.47 25.87 -11.15
N LEU A 88 -4.30 25.07 -12.20
CA LEU A 88 -5.05 25.25 -13.45
C LEU A 88 -6.53 24.91 -13.26
N TRP A 89 -6.83 23.94 -12.39
CA TRP A 89 -8.19 23.53 -12.00
C TRP A 89 -9.12 23.31 -13.21
N GLN A 90 -8.58 22.78 -14.31
CA GLN A 90 -9.32 22.51 -15.54
C GLN A 90 -9.85 21.06 -15.52
N PRO A 91 -11.15 20.85 -15.76
CA PRO A 91 -11.68 19.50 -15.91
C PRO A 91 -11.16 18.85 -17.21
N LEU A 92 -11.20 17.52 -17.29
CA LEU A 92 -10.70 16.73 -18.42
C LEU A 92 -11.65 16.84 -19.60
N TRP A 93 -12.94 17.00 -19.30
CA TRP A 93 -14.00 17.25 -20.26
C TRP A 93 -15.09 18.12 -19.61
N ASN A 94 -15.95 18.70 -20.43
CA ASN A 94 -17.09 19.46 -19.95
C ASN A 94 -18.21 18.51 -19.52
N ALA A 95 -18.39 18.33 -18.21
CA ALA A 95 -19.41 17.46 -17.65
C ALA A 95 -20.71 18.20 -17.27
N GLY A 96 -20.72 19.55 -17.33
CA GLY A 96 -21.76 20.40 -16.72
C GLY A 96 -21.33 20.97 -15.36
N CYS A 97 -22.06 21.95 -14.82
CA CYS A 97 -21.54 22.75 -13.69
C CYS A 97 -21.25 21.95 -12.40
N VAL A 98 -22.17 21.08 -11.97
CA VAL A 98 -22.04 20.34 -10.69
C VAL A 98 -21.05 19.18 -10.82
N THR A 99 -21.14 18.45 -11.93
CA THR A 99 -20.29 17.31 -12.29
C THR A 99 -18.84 17.73 -12.59
N VAL A 100 -18.60 18.96 -13.05
CA VAL A 100 -17.24 19.49 -13.27
C VAL A 100 -16.44 19.57 -11.98
N ASP A 101 -17.04 20.02 -10.87
CA ASP A 101 -16.32 20.12 -9.59
C ASP A 101 -16.00 18.75 -9.00
N VAL A 102 -16.94 17.80 -9.12
CA VAL A 102 -16.72 16.40 -8.75
C VAL A 102 -15.63 15.76 -9.62
N LEU A 103 -15.63 16.04 -10.93
CA LEU A 103 -14.62 15.56 -11.86
C LEU A 103 -13.23 16.07 -11.50
N ARG A 104 -13.10 17.37 -11.18
CA ARG A 104 -11.84 17.98 -10.72
C ARG A 104 -11.34 17.32 -9.44
N MET A 105 -12.23 17.06 -8.48
CA MET A 105 -11.87 16.34 -7.26
C MET A 105 -11.33 14.94 -7.58
N GLY A 106 -12.00 14.21 -8.49
CA GLY A 106 -11.54 12.91 -8.96
C GLY A 106 -10.15 12.95 -9.59
N GLN A 107 -9.88 13.95 -10.42
CA GLN A 107 -8.58 14.16 -11.05
C GLN A 107 -7.48 14.48 -10.05
N CYS A 108 -7.78 15.28 -9.03
CA CYS A 108 -6.82 15.57 -7.96
C CYS A 108 -6.40 14.29 -7.23
N GLY A 109 -7.36 13.40 -6.94
CA GLY A 109 -7.09 12.09 -6.36
C GLY A 109 -6.17 11.25 -7.25
N VAL A 110 -6.52 11.11 -8.53
CA VAL A 110 -5.70 10.36 -9.50
C VAL A 110 -4.31 10.96 -9.65
N ALA A 111 -4.19 12.29 -9.85
CA ALA A 111 -2.92 12.98 -10.00
C ALA A 111 -2.02 12.81 -8.77
N THR A 112 -2.59 12.88 -7.57
CA THR A 112 -1.86 12.63 -6.32
C THR A 112 -1.37 11.19 -6.24
N GLY A 113 -2.21 10.22 -6.57
CA GLY A 113 -1.83 8.81 -6.60
C GLY A 113 -0.74 8.50 -7.62
N VAL A 114 -0.87 9.03 -8.83
CA VAL A 114 0.16 8.96 -9.87
C VAL A 114 1.45 9.61 -9.38
N TRP A 115 1.39 10.75 -8.70
CA TRP A 115 2.58 11.39 -8.13
C TRP A 115 3.28 10.55 -7.09
N VAL A 116 2.56 9.90 -6.17
CA VAL A 116 3.16 8.97 -5.20
C VAL A 116 3.87 7.84 -5.95
N GLY A 117 3.21 7.26 -6.96
CA GLY A 117 3.76 6.18 -7.78
C GLY A 117 4.98 6.57 -8.62
N VAL A 118 4.93 7.71 -9.32
CA VAL A 118 6.05 8.23 -10.12
C VAL A 118 7.21 8.63 -9.22
N THR A 119 6.93 9.26 -8.07
CA THR A 119 7.99 9.63 -7.12
C THR A 119 8.67 8.39 -6.56
N ALA A 120 7.91 7.33 -6.23
CA ALA A 120 8.48 6.03 -5.93
C ALA A 120 9.35 5.51 -7.10
N TYR A 121 8.82 5.51 -8.32
CA TYR A 121 9.58 5.06 -9.48
C TYR A 121 10.88 5.85 -9.70
N VAL A 122 10.87 7.18 -9.57
CA VAL A 122 12.07 8.04 -9.67
C VAL A 122 13.12 7.64 -8.63
N TRP A 123 12.70 7.23 -7.45
CA TRP A 123 13.62 6.86 -6.38
C TRP A 123 14.20 5.46 -6.50
N TRP A 124 13.48 4.56 -7.17
CA TRP A 124 13.81 3.14 -7.29
C TRP A 124 14.24 2.74 -8.70
N GLY A 125 13.42 3.02 -9.72
CA GLY A 125 13.62 2.61 -11.11
C GLY A 125 14.82 3.27 -11.81
N LEU A 126 15.13 4.52 -11.49
CA LEU A 126 16.33 5.20 -12.03
C LEU A 126 17.64 4.64 -11.48
N ILE A 127 17.61 3.88 -10.38
CA ILE A 127 18.82 3.33 -9.74
C ILE A 127 19.16 1.94 -10.27
N GLU A 128 18.19 1.15 -10.72
CA GLU A 128 18.45 -0.17 -11.30
C GLU A 128 19.04 -0.08 -12.73
N ALA A 129 18.76 0.99 -13.48
CA ALA A 129 19.29 1.17 -14.83
C ALA A 129 20.77 1.63 -14.87
N GLY A 130 21.31 2.13 -13.74
CA GLY A 130 22.69 2.62 -13.63
C GLY A 130 23.49 1.77 -12.65
N SER A 131 24.20 0.77 -13.18
CA SER A 131 25.05 -0.18 -12.46
C SER A 131 25.84 0.40 -11.26
N GLN A 132 25.95 -0.40 -10.19
CA GLN A 132 26.94 -0.37 -9.09
C GLN A 132 26.69 0.43 -7.79
N TRP A 133 25.60 1.19 -7.61
CA TRP A 133 25.37 1.89 -6.32
C TRP A 133 24.82 0.98 -5.21
N ARG A 134 25.71 0.17 -4.64
CA ARG A 134 25.49 -0.88 -3.62
C ARG A 134 24.93 -0.45 -2.25
N LYS A 135 24.47 0.79 -2.04
CA LYS A 135 24.09 1.27 -0.68
C LYS A 135 22.88 2.21 -0.59
N SER A 136 22.05 2.34 -1.61
CA SER A 136 20.76 3.03 -1.46
C SER A 136 19.71 2.03 -0.95
N SER A 137 19.76 1.78 0.36
CA SER A 137 19.20 0.61 1.08
C SER A 137 17.76 0.79 1.58
N MET A 138 16.78 0.99 0.70
CA MET A 138 15.39 0.84 1.12
C MET A 138 14.95 -0.61 0.87
N SER A 139 14.45 -1.29 1.91
CA SER A 139 14.04 -2.68 1.79
C SER A 139 12.91 -2.85 0.78
N ALA A 140 12.83 -3.99 0.10
CA ALA A 140 11.76 -4.31 -0.84
C ALA A 140 10.35 -4.08 -0.24
N ASN A 141 10.20 -4.30 1.07
CA ASN A 141 8.94 -4.05 1.78
C ASN A 141 8.56 -2.58 1.82
N ALA A 142 9.53 -1.69 2.00
CA ALA A 142 9.28 -0.25 2.04
C ALA A 142 8.79 0.26 0.67
N VAL A 143 9.35 -0.29 -0.43
CA VAL A 143 8.89 0.02 -1.81
C VAL A 143 7.43 -0.36 -1.99
N ARG A 144 7.07 -1.58 -1.57
CA ARG A 144 5.69 -2.09 -1.65
C ARG A 144 4.72 -1.23 -0.86
N ILE A 145 5.14 -0.72 0.30
CA ILE A 145 4.33 0.18 1.13
C ILE A 145 4.07 1.50 0.41
N VAL A 146 5.09 2.11 -0.20
CA VAL A 146 4.90 3.36 -0.94
C VAL A 146 3.95 3.15 -2.13
N TRP A 147 4.07 2.04 -2.85
CA TRP A 147 3.11 1.68 -3.90
C TRP A 147 1.70 1.40 -3.36
N GLY A 148 1.57 0.89 -2.14
CA GLY A 148 0.28 0.75 -1.44
C GLY A 148 -0.32 2.11 -1.04
N LEU A 149 0.51 3.07 -0.62
CA LEU A 149 0.09 4.44 -0.32
C LEU A 149 -0.40 5.17 -1.57
N ALA A 150 0.18 4.89 -2.74
CA ALA A 150 -0.24 5.51 -4.00
C ALA A 150 -1.70 5.21 -4.34
N LEU A 151 -2.18 4.01 -3.98
CA LEU A 151 -3.56 3.62 -4.22
C LEU A 151 -4.57 4.43 -3.40
N VAL A 152 -4.18 4.95 -2.22
CA VAL A 152 -5.07 5.66 -1.29
C VAL A 152 -5.80 6.82 -1.97
N PRO A 153 -5.10 7.80 -2.59
CA PRO A 153 -5.77 8.85 -3.35
C PRO A 153 -6.17 8.42 -4.77
N PHE A 154 -5.44 7.47 -5.37
CA PHE A 154 -5.67 7.05 -6.74
C PHE A 154 -7.05 6.42 -6.96
N VAL A 155 -7.43 5.47 -6.10
CA VAL A 155 -8.65 4.68 -6.28
C VAL A 155 -9.92 5.50 -6.13
N PRO A 156 -10.11 6.32 -5.07
CA PRO A 156 -11.26 7.21 -4.97
C PRO A 156 -11.35 8.15 -6.19
N GLY A 157 -10.21 8.70 -6.62
CA GLY A 157 -10.17 9.58 -7.78
C GLY A 157 -10.60 8.88 -9.07
N LEU A 158 -10.09 7.66 -9.29
CA LEU A 158 -10.43 6.85 -10.45
C LEU A 158 -11.90 6.46 -10.43
N TRP A 159 -12.42 6.07 -9.27
CA TRP A 159 -13.83 5.74 -9.09
C TRP A 159 -14.72 6.90 -9.53
N THR A 160 -14.42 8.12 -9.06
CA THR A 160 -15.17 9.34 -9.42
C THR A 160 -15.13 9.60 -10.92
N ILE A 161 -13.95 9.52 -11.54
CA ILE A 161 -13.79 9.73 -13.00
C ILE A 161 -14.60 8.69 -13.80
N VAL A 162 -14.51 7.41 -13.42
CA VAL A 162 -15.21 6.33 -14.11
C VAL A 162 -16.73 6.48 -13.96
N MET A 163 -17.21 6.80 -12.75
CA MET A 163 -18.64 6.98 -12.49
C MET A 163 -19.22 8.12 -13.35
N LEU A 164 -18.57 9.29 -13.35
CA LEU A 164 -19.00 10.44 -14.17
C LEU A 164 -18.90 10.19 -15.68
N ALA A 165 -17.87 9.47 -16.12
CA ALA A 165 -17.74 9.09 -17.52
C ALA A 165 -18.89 8.16 -17.95
N LEU A 166 -19.23 7.17 -17.12
CA LEU A 166 -20.35 6.26 -17.42
C LEU A 166 -21.70 6.99 -17.45
N GLU A 167 -21.92 7.90 -16.50
CA GLU A 167 -23.11 8.75 -16.47
C GLU A 167 -23.25 9.58 -17.75
N GLN A 168 -22.17 10.23 -18.19
CA GLN A 168 -22.21 11.12 -19.36
C GLN A 168 -22.28 10.38 -20.70
N PHE A 169 -21.58 9.24 -20.83
CA PHE A 169 -21.36 8.60 -22.14
C PHE A 169 -22.16 7.32 -22.36
N VAL A 170 -22.63 6.63 -21.31
CA VAL A 170 -23.26 5.31 -21.43
C VAL A 170 -24.76 5.33 -21.09
N TRP A 171 -25.27 6.41 -20.47
CA TRP A 171 -26.70 6.66 -20.24
C TRP A 171 -27.42 5.49 -19.54
N ARG A 172 -26.75 4.84 -18.58
CA ARG A 172 -27.36 3.82 -17.72
C ARG A 172 -27.81 4.43 -16.40
N VAL A 173 -28.73 3.73 -15.73
CA VAL A 173 -29.21 4.08 -14.38
C VAL A 173 -28.02 4.25 -13.43
N ASP A 174 -28.03 5.32 -12.63
CA ASP A 174 -26.89 5.78 -11.81
C ASP A 174 -26.25 4.67 -10.96
N TRP A 175 -27.08 3.80 -10.39
CA TRP A 175 -26.58 2.69 -9.58
C TRP A 175 -25.75 1.67 -10.36
N VAL A 176 -26.10 1.41 -11.62
CA VAL A 176 -25.35 0.49 -12.50
C VAL A 176 -23.97 1.08 -12.77
N ASN A 177 -23.89 2.40 -13.03
CA ASN A 177 -22.63 3.10 -13.28
C ASN A 177 -21.69 2.97 -12.09
N GLY A 178 -22.22 3.20 -10.88
CA GLY A 178 -21.40 3.03 -9.69
C GLY A 178 -21.03 1.58 -9.41
N MET A 179 -21.90 0.59 -9.64
CA MET A 179 -21.50 -0.82 -9.53
C MET A 179 -20.32 -1.17 -10.45
N ILE A 180 -20.34 -0.67 -11.70
CA ILE A 180 -19.24 -0.86 -12.65
C ILE A 180 -17.97 -0.16 -12.13
N ALA A 181 -18.08 1.09 -11.66
CA ALA A 181 -16.95 1.84 -11.11
C ALA A 181 -16.32 1.12 -9.90
N HIS A 182 -17.15 0.59 -8.99
CA HIS A 182 -16.71 -0.21 -7.84
C HIS A 182 -16.01 -1.50 -8.26
N ALA A 183 -16.59 -2.26 -9.20
CA ALA A 183 -16.02 -3.50 -9.70
C ALA A 183 -14.64 -3.27 -10.35
N LEU A 184 -14.51 -2.21 -11.15
CA LEU A 184 -13.25 -1.82 -11.79
C LEU A 184 -12.20 -1.44 -10.74
N CYS A 185 -12.55 -0.61 -9.77
CA CYS A 185 -11.63 -0.18 -8.70
C CYS A 185 -11.20 -1.34 -7.80
N ALA A 186 -12.14 -2.20 -7.40
CA ALA A 186 -11.85 -3.38 -6.58
C ALA A 186 -10.92 -4.35 -7.33
N SER A 187 -11.18 -4.56 -8.61
CA SER A 187 -10.35 -5.42 -9.48
C SER A 187 -8.94 -4.84 -9.65
N LEU A 188 -8.81 -3.52 -9.83
CA LEU A 188 -7.52 -2.83 -9.88
C LEU A 188 -6.76 -2.99 -8.55
N ILE A 189 -7.41 -2.77 -7.40
CA ILE A 189 -6.78 -2.94 -6.08
C ILE A 189 -6.26 -4.37 -5.92
N VAL A 190 -7.08 -5.38 -6.22
CA VAL A 190 -6.70 -6.79 -6.13
C VAL A 190 -5.53 -7.08 -7.07
N GLY A 191 -5.64 -6.71 -8.34
CA GLY A 191 -4.59 -6.94 -9.33
C GLY A 191 -3.28 -6.28 -8.93
N TRP A 192 -3.34 -5.03 -8.48
CA TRP A 192 -2.19 -4.27 -7.99
C TRP A 192 -1.56 -4.92 -6.75
N TRP A 193 -2.37 -5.26 -5.76
CA TRP A 193 -1.91 -5.90 -4.52
C TRP A 193 -1.22 -7.23 -4.82
N LEU A 194 -1.85 -8.07 -5.64
CA LEU A 194 -1.26 -9.34 -6.07
C LEU A 194 0.03 -9.08 -6.86
N PHE A 195 0.09 -8.11 -7.76
CA PHE A 195 1.30 -7.80 -8.51
C PHE A 195 2.47 -7.37 -7.62
N VAL A 196 2.24 -6.38 -6.74
CA VAL A 196 3.27 -5.79 -5.87
C VAL A 196 3.78 -6.78 -4.82
N TRP A 197 2.89 -7.62 -4.30
CA TRP A 197 3.20 -8.50 -3.18
C TRP A 197 3.41 -9.97 -3.55
N ARG A 198 3.09 -10.39 -4.78
CA ARG A 198 3.36 -11.76 -5.26
C ARG A 198 4.80 -12.22 -5.01
N PRO A 199 5.85 -11.40 -5.18
CA PRO A 199 7.21 -11.84 -4.88
C PRO A 199 7.49 -12.00 -3.37
N ALA A 200 6.72 -11.34 -2.52
CA ALA A 200 6.84 -11.42 -1.05
C ALA A 200 6.09 -12.62 -0.48
N ALA A 201 4.94 -12.94 -1.08
CA ALA A 201 4.06 -13.99 -0.60
C ALA A 201 4.69 -15.37 -0.83
N ARG A 202 4.55 -16.26 0.15
CA ARG A 202 4.97 -17.66 0.00
C ARG A 202 4.21 -18.29 -1.16
N ARG A 203 4.92 -19.05 -2.00
CA ARG A 203 4.35 -19.77 -3.14
C ARG A 203 3.76 -21.13 -2.75
N THR A 204 3.07 -21.22 -1.62
CA THR A 204 2.29 -22.43 -1.32
C THR A 204 0.95 -22.33 -2.05
N ALA A 205 0.55 -23.41 -2.73
CA ALA A 205 -0.68 -23.43 -3.52
C ALA A 205 -1.91 -23.09 -2.67
N GLU A 206 -1.93 -23.56 -1.42
CA GLU A 206 -3.02 -23.32 -0.47
C GLU A 206 -3.20 -21.83 -0.11
N VAL A 207 -2.10 -21.12 0.20
CA VAL A 207 -2.17 -19.68 0.54
C VAL A 207 -2.64 -18.87 -0.67
N TRP A 208 -2.21 -19.26 -1.88
CA TRP A 208 -2.65 -18.63 -3.11
C TRP A 208 -4.13 -18.88 -3.39
N GLN A 209 -4.62 -20.12 -3.25
CA GLN A 209 -6.05 -20.44 -3.41
C GLN A 209 -6.91 -19.64 -2.43
N ARG A 210 -6.53 -19.59 -1.15
CA ARG A 210 -7.23 -18.77 -0.14
C ARG A 210 -7.21 -17.28 -0.52
N THR A 211 -6.05 -16.74 -0.89
CA THR A 211 -5.92 -15.33 -1.28
C THR A 211 -6.82 -15.00 -2.48
N LEU A 212 -6.86 -15.86 -3.51
CA LEU A 212 -7.73 -15.69 -4.67
C LEU A 212 -9.21 -15.77 -4.30
N ALA A 213 -9.61 -16.72 -3.46
CA ALA A 213 -10.99 -16.85 -2.99
C ALA A 213 -11.44 -15.62 -2.21
N TRP A 214 -10.61 -15.11 -1.28
CA TRP A 214 -10.89 -13.88 -0.53
C TRP A 214 -10.92 -12.63 -1.43
N SER A 215 -10.09 -12.58 -2.46
CA SER A 215 -10.08 -11.49 -3.43
C SER A 215 -11.35 -11.48 -4.27
N ALA A 216 -11.79 -12.66 -4.74
CA ALA A 216 -13.05 -12.80 -5.46
C ALA A 216 -14.25 -12.42 -4.59
N GLY A 217 -14.28 -12.90 -3.34
CA GLY A 217 -15.31 -12.53 -2.36
C GLY A 217 -15.34 -11.03 -2.09
N TYR A 218 -14.18 -10.38 -1.95
CA TYR A 218 -14.08 -8.94 -1.78
C TYR A 218 -14.65 -8.16 -2.98
N VAL A 219 -14.27 -8.51 -4.20
CA VAL A 219 -14.80 -7.86 -5.42
C VAL A 219 -16.32 -8.04 -5.49
N ALA A 220 -16.83 -9.24 -5.19
CA ALA A 220 -18.26 -9.51 -5.17
C ALA A 220 -18.99 -8.65 -4.12
N ILE A 221 -18.49 -8.61 -2.87
CA ILE A 221 -19.11 -7.84 -1.78
C ILE A 221 -19.10 -6.34 -2.11
N VAL A 222 -17.97 -5.78 -2.56
CA VAL A 222 -17.88 -4.35 -2.90
C VAL A 222 -18.79 -3.98 -4.07
N THR A 223 -18.96 -4.89 -5.04
CA THR A 223 -19.84 -4.66 -6.19
C THR A 223 -21.32 -4.79 -5.83
N LEU A 224 -21.68 -5.75 -4.96
CA LEU A 224 -23.07 -6.03 -4.58
C LEU A 224 -23.57 -5.17 -3.41
N CYS A 225 -22.69 -4.61 -2.59
CA CYS A 225 -23.06 -3.74 -1.47
C CYS A 225 -23.93 -2.54 -1.92
N PRO A 226 -23.59 -1.82 -3.02
CA PRO A 226 -24.49 -0.88 -3.68
C PRO A 226 -25.94 -1.36 -3.86
N LEU A 227 -26.11 -2.58 -4.38
CA LEU A 227 -27.42 -3.14 -4.68
C LEU A 227 -28.23 -3.36 -3.40
N LEU A 228 -27.59 -3.81 -2.33
CA LEU A 228 -28.24 -4.01 -1.03
C LEU A 228 -28.61 -2.69 -0.36
N LEU A 229 -27.80 -1.65 -0.55
CA LEU A 229 -28.11 -0.31 -0.06
C LEU A 229 -29.33 0.25 -0.79
N LEU A 230 -29.40 0.17 -2.12
CA LEU A 230 -30.53 0.69 -2.91
C LEU A 230 -31.90 0.10 -2.57
N LEU A 231 -31.96 -1.07 -1.94
CA LEU A 231 -33.22 -1.65 -1.47
C LEU A 231 -33.79 -0.93 -0.24
N ASN A 232 -32.98 -0.12 0.44
CA ASN A 232 -33.41 0.76 1.52
C ASN A 232 -33.28 2.20 0.99
N ASP A 233 -34.34 2.99 1.06
CA ASP A 233 -34.42 4.31 0.43
C ASP A 233 -34.06 5.54 1.32
N PRO A 234 -33.01 5.56 2.17
CA PRO A 234 -32.58 6.78 2.84
C PRO A 234 -31.53 7.60 2.07
N ASP A 235 -31.69 8.93 2.07
CA ASP A 235 -30.74 9.91 1.54
C ASP A 235 -29.30 9.79 2.11
N TRP A 236 -29.14 9.27 3.34
CA TRP A 236 -27.81 9.03 3.94
C TRP A 236 -27.04 7.89 3.29
N MET A 237 -27.68 7.09 2.44
CA MET A 237 -27.03 5.97 1.77
C MET A 237 -26.01 6.38 0.72
N VAL A 238 -26.13 7.58 0.14
CA VAL A 238 -25.14 8.07 -0.83
C VAL A 238 -23.76 8.21 -0.18
N ALA A 239 -23.71 8.70 1.06
CA ALA A 239 -22.44 8.81 1.79
C ALA A 239 -21.84 7.42 2.08
N LEU A 240 -22.65 6.46 2.54
CA LEU A 240 -22.17 5.09 2.76
C LEU A 240 -21.76 4.39 1.48
N TRP A 241 -22.43 4.69 0.37
CA TRP A 241 -22.15 4.11 -0.93
C TRP A 241 -20.71 4.40 -1.38
N VAL A 242 -20.23 5.62 -1.12
CA VAL A 242 -18.84 6.02 -1.41
C VAL A 242 -17.86 5.45 -0.38
N CYS A 243 -18.27 5.33 0.89
CA CYS A 243 -17.35 5.09 2.00
C CYS A 243 -17.16 3.61 2.35
N VAL A 244 -18.21 2.81 2.27
CA VAL A 244 -18.18 1.36 2.56
C VAL A 244 -17.14 0.64 1.71
N PRO A 245 -17.02 0.87 0.38
CA PRO A 245 -15.95 0.28 -0.43
C PRO A 245 -14.54 0.58 0.09
N LEU A 246 -14.28 1.81 0.54
CA LEU A 246 -12.96 2.21 1.07
C LEU A 246 -12.68 1.50 2.40
N MET A 247 -13.68 1.39 3.27
CA MET A 247 -13.55 0.65 4.53
C MET A 247 -13.33 -0.85 4.28
N LEU A 248 -14.10 -1.44 3.36
CA LEU A 248 -13.94 -2.83 2.95
C LEU A 248 -12.56 -3.08 2.32
N THR A 249 -12.04 -2.12 1.56
CA THR A 249 -10.66 -2.16 1.03
C THR A 249 -9.66 -2.24 2.17
N GLY A 250 -9.75 -1.34 3.15
CA GLY A 250 -8.86 -1.35 4.32
C GLY A 250 -8.93 -2.66 5.09
N LEU A 251 -10.13 -3.19 5.32
CA LEU A 251 -10.35 -4.48 5.98
C LEU A 251 -9.72 -5.63 5.17
N TRP A 252 -9.94 -5.67 3.85
CA TRP A 252 -9.38 -6.70 2.98
C TRP A 252 -7.84 -6.68 2.97
N LEU A 253 -7.23 -5.50 2.95
CA LEU A 253 -5.77 -5.35 3.04
C LEU A 253 -5.22 -5.89 4.37
N VAL A 254 -5.90 -5.59 5.49
CA VAL A 254 -5.51 -6.10 6.81
C VAL A 254 -5.64 -7.63 6.87
N LEU A 255 -6.76 -8.17 6.39
CA LEU A 255 -7.02 -9.61 6.40
C LEU A 255 -6.05 -10.37 5.51
N THR A 256 -5.74 -9.88 4.31
CA THR A 256 -4.77 -10.51 3.41
C THR A 256 -3.35 -10.47 3.98
N ALA A 257 -2.95 -9.34 4.56
CA ALA A 257 -1.66 -9.24 5.28
C ALA A 257 -1.59 -10.21 6.47
N TRP A 258 -2.69 -10.39 7.20
CA TRP A 258 -2.77 -11.33 8.31
C TRP A 258 -2.73 -12.79 7.84
N MET A 259 -3.45 -13.15 6.77
CA MET A 259 -3.44 -14.50 6.21
C MET A 259 -2.05 -14.94 5.76
N TRP A 260 -1.26 -14.04 5.17
CA TRP A 260 0.11 -14.35 4.76
C TRP A 260 1.05 -14.59 5.95
N ARG A 261 0.65 -14.23 7.18
CA ARG A 261 1.39 -14.52 8.41
C ARG A 261 1.16 -15.93 8.95
N ILE A 262 0.00 -16.54 8.72
CA ILE A 262 -0.37 -17.84 9.30
C ILE A 262 0.60 -18.96 8.87
N GLY A 263 1.42 -18.71 7.84
CA GLY A 263 2.47 -19.61 7.40
C GLY A 263 3.86 -19.35 7.96
N GLU A 264 4.10 -18.36 8.84
CA GLU A 264 5.34 -18.36 9.64
C GLU A 264 5.30 -19.61 10.50
N THR A 265 5.76 -20.74 9.94
CA THR A 265 6.23 -21.88 10.71
C THR A 265 7.01 -21.24 11.84
N PRO A 266 6.59 -21.39 13.12
CA PRO A 266 7.45 -21.00 14.22
C PRO A 266 8.77 -21.63 13.83
N LEU A 267 9.84 -20.83 13.69
CA LEU A 267 11.18 -21.36 13.41
C LEU A 267 11.27 -22.55 14.33
N THR A 268 11.14 -23.76 13.78
CA THR A 268 10.96 -24.97 14.59
C THR A 268 12.13 -24.87 15.52
N PRO A 269 11.91 -24.73 16.84
CA PRO A 269 12.94 -24.30 17.76
C PRO A 269 14.14 -25.12 17.38
N VAL A 270 15.16 -24.42 16.87
CA VAL A 270 16.37 -25.04 16.30
C VAL A 270 16.66 -26.18 17.26
N SER A 271 16.60 -27.43 16.79
CA SER A 271 16.56 -28.58 17.70
C SER A 271 17.69 -28.41 18.71
N ALA A 272 17.50 -28.82 19.97
CA ALA A 272 18.52 -28.61 20.99
C ALA A 272 19.93 -29.01 20.48
N ASP A 273 19.99 -30.06 19.66
CA ASP A 273 21.19 -30.53 18.95
C ASP A 273 21.80 -29.49 17.99
N VAL A 274 20.99 -28.76 17.21
CA VAL A 274 21.47 -27.69 16.31
C VAL A 274 21.85 -26.42 17.10
N GLN A 275 21.25 -26.18 18.27
CA GLN A 275 21.72 -25.13 19.18
C GLN A 275 23.08 -25.49 19.77
N GLU A 276 23.31 -26.74 20.17
CA GLU A 276 24.61 -27.16 20.69
C GLU A 276 25.75 -27.06 19.67
N THR A 277 25.44 -27.09 18.36
CA THR A 277 26.43 -27.06 17.28
C THR A 277 26.80 -25.66 16.80
N LEU A 278 26.07 -24.62 17.16
CA LEU A 278 26.45 -23.22 16.85
C LEU A 278 27.48 -22.70 17.85
N LYS A 279 28.67 -23.32 17.87
CA LYS A 279 29.82 -22.92 18.68
C LYS A 279 30.96 -22.42 17.79
N CYS A 280 31.76 -21.51 18.32
CA CYS A 280 32.96 -21.05 17.63
C CYS A 280 33.95 -22.20 17.48
N LEU A 281 34.36 -22.50 16.26
CA LEU A 281 35.30 -23.58 15.94
C LEU A 281 36.68 -23.42 16.59
N SER A 282 37.05 -22.20 17.00
CA SER A 282 38.34 -21.97 17.67
C SER A 282 38.30 -22.11 19.18
N CYS A 283 37.21 -21.73 19.85
CA CYS A 283 37.18 -21.63 21.32
C CYS A 283 35.96 -22.28 21.98
N GLY A 284 35.02 -22.82 21.20
CA GLY A 284 33.80 -23.45 21.72
C GLY A 284 32.73 -22.48 22.23
N TYR A 285 32.97 -21.16 22.18
CA TYR A 285 32.01 -20.16 22.63
C TYR A 285 30.70 -20.23 21.81
N SER A 286 29.54 -20.20 22.48
CA SER A 286 28.23 -20.23 21.82
C SER A 286 28.03 -18.98 20.96
N LEU A 287 27.78 -19.16 19.67
CA LEU A 287 27.50 -18.07 18.73
C LEU A 287 26.02 -17.67 18.70
N ILE A 288 25.18 -18.33 19.50
CA ILE A 288 23.74 -18.06 19.55
C ILE A 288 23.49 -16.66 20.12
N GLY A 289 22.70 -15.86 19.41
CA GLY A 289 22.26 -14.53 19.88
C GLY A 289 23.25 -13.40 19.61
N LEU A 290 24.38 -13.66 18.96
CA LEU A 290 25.30 -12.61 18.49
C LEU A 290 24.75 -11.94 17.22
N HIS A 291 24.82 -10.61 17.20
CA HIS A 291 24.44 -9.80 16.03
C HIS A 291 25.52 -9.72 14.95
N GLU A 292 26.75 -10.06 15.31
CA GLU A 292 27.92 -10.00 14.43
C GLU A 292 28.51 -11.40 14.26
N ALA A 293 29.00 -11.71 13.06
CA ALA A 293 29.64 -12.99 12.73
C ALA A 293 31.09 -13.09 13.28
N ARG A 294 31.32 -12.55 14.48
CA ARG A 294 32.61 -12.51 15.15
C ARG A 294 32.48 -13.05 16.57
N CYS A 295 33.34 -14.00 16.92
CA CYS A 295 33.40 -14.50 18.28
C CYS A 295 33.94 -13.41 19.23
N PRO A 296 33.24 -13.08 20.33
CA PRO A 296 33.70 -12.07 21.28
C PRO A 296 34.94 -12.51 22.07
N ASP A 297 35.15 -13.82 22.22
CA ASP A 297 36.20 -14.38 23.06
C ASP A 297 37.53 -14.51 22.30
N CYS A 298 37.53 -15.17 21.14
CA CYS A 298 38.74 -15.36 20.33
C CYS A 298 38.89 -14.40 19.15
N GLY A 299 37.88 -13.56 18.86
CA GLY A 299 37.91 -12.58 17.77
C GLY A 299 37.82 -13.16 16.35
N ARG A 300 37.72 -14.49 16.20
CA ARG A 300 37.59 -15.18 14.90
C ARG A 300 36.29 -14.76 14.22
N GLN A 301 36.40 -14.38 12.96
CA GLN A 301 35.25 -14.18 12.08
C GLN A 301 34.97 -15.50 11.37
N SER A 302 33.71 -15.94 11.38
CA SER A 302 33.29 -17.18 10.73
C SER A 302 32.16 -16.84 9.77
N THR A 303 32.26 -17.28 8.53
CA THR A 303 31.14 -17.14 7.59
C THR A 303 30.08 -18.20 7.89
N LEU A 304 28.81 -17.92 7.57
CA LEU A 304 27.74 -18.93 7.71
C LEU A 304 28.06 -20.19 6.88
N ASP A 305 28.68 -20.03 5.71
CA ASP A 305 29.04 -21.14 4.84
C ASP A 305 30.10 -22.06 5.45
N GLU A 306 31.08 -21.51 6.18
CA GLU A 306 32.06 -22.32 6.93
C GLU A 306 31.40 -23.10 8.08
N LEU A 307 30.53 -22.44 8.86
CA LEU A 307 29.81 -23.06 9.96
C LEU A 307 28.89 -24.19 9.46
N PHE A 308 28.14 -23.95 8.37
CA PHE A 308 27.29 -24.99 7.77
C PHE A 308 28.09 -26.07 7.05
N GLY A 309 29.22 -25.72 6.44
CA GLY A 309 30.11 -26.67 5.77
C GLY A 309 30.65 -27.72 6.74
N GLU A 310 31.13 -27.30 7.91
CA GLU A 310 31.62 -28.23 8.93
C GLU A 310 30.48 -29.03 9.59
N LEU A 311 29.33 -28.41 9.82
CA LEU A 311 28.13 -29.12 10.30
C LEU A 311 27.68 -30.22 9.34
N LEU A 312 27.68 -29.93 8.03
CA LEU A 312 27.34 -30.91 7.00
C LEU A 312 28.42 -31.99 6.85
N ALA A 313 29.69 -31.67 7.10
CA ALA A 313 30.78 -32.64 7.13
C ALA A 313 30.65 -33.60 8.33
N ALA A 314 30.44 -33.07 9.53
CA ALA A 314 30.21 -33.85 10.74
C ALA A 314 28.98 -34.77 10.63
N ALA A 315 27.90 -34.28 10.01
CA ALA A 315 26.69 -35.08 9.78
C ALA A 315 26.87 -36.22 8.76
N ARG A 316 27.95 -36.24 7.95
CA ARG A 316 28.26 -37.34 7.02
C ARG A 316 29.09 -38.46 7.64
N GLU A 317 29.76 -38.19 8.76
CA GLU A 317 30.59 -39.18 9.46
C GLU A 317 29.78 -40.03 10.45
N VAL A 318 28.52 -39.64 10.72
CA VAL A 318 27.53 -40.36 11.55
C VAL A 318 26.61 -41.19 10.66
#